data_AF-A0A956EUH4-F1
#
_entry.id   AF-A0A956EUH4-F1
#
_cell.length_a   1.000
_cell.length_b   1.000
_cell.length_c   1.000
_cell.angle_alpha   90.00
_cell.angle_beta   90.00
_cell.angle_gamma   90.00
#
_symmetry.space_group_name_H-M   'P 1'
#
loop_
_entity.id
_entity.type
_entity.pdbx_description
1 polymer ?
#
loop_
_entity_poly.entity_id
_entity_poly.type
_entity_poly.pdbx_seq_one_letter_code
_entity_poly.pdbx_strand_id
1 'polypeptide(L)'
;MSARIHKLIVGLTLALPLSCGGSDSDGGGKTAELTPGEKLCKSLQDYVTQCGAATPCDTALVQDCSSIVDLLSEPFMNGVSECINRGEGSMTACLTAGFGALTPTNAHTGLAASFCSECAFGAPGCEGAFFSEDNPDTAILGKAILPFSDSLVSEVSTDCATGLGCAGSFLSCTQGVIAQRAIPESTVQCLVDNLTGQAPPPPAGQETCVVEGSGGAGGMGGTGGNAGSGNASGTGGNSGSGNAGGTGGNAGASGGG
;
A
#
# COMPACT_ATOMS: atom_id res chain seq x y z
N MET A 1 29.08 -21.43 34.83
CA MET A 1 27.94 -22.20 34.31
C MET A 1 27.66 -21.67 32.91
N SER A 2 28.35 -22.22 31.91
CA SER A 2 28.26 -21.78 30.51
C SER A 2 27.11 -22.48 29.81
N ALA A 3 26.07 -21.72 29.44
CA ALA A 3 25.01 -22.21 28.57
C ALA A 3 25.54 -22.30 27.13
N ARG A 4 25.54 -23.51 26.58
CA ARG A 4 25.93 -23.78 25.18
C ARG A 4 24.86 -23.21 24.26
N ILE A 5 25.23 -22.15 23.53
CA ILE A 5 24.50 -21.61 22.38
C ILE A 5 24.50 -22.70 21.31
N HIS A 6 23.37 -23.40 21.18
CA HIS A 6 23.10 -24.23 20.02
C HIS A 6 22.83 -23.29 18.84
N LYS A 7 23.88 -23.03 18.05
CA LYS A 7 23.74 -22.57 16.67
C LYS A 7 23.04 -23.67 15.89
N LEU A 8 21.71 -23.72 15.96
CA LEU A 8 20.88 -24.41 14.98
C LEU A 8 20.93 -23.57 13.71
N ILE A 9 22.00 -23.78 12.95
CA ILE A 9 22.05 -23.47 11.52
C ILE A 9 21.10 -24.49 10.89
N VAL A 10 19.80 -24.18 10.91
CA VAL A 10 18.82 -24.85 10.06
C VAL A 10 19.07 -24.30 8.67
N GLY A 11 20.08 -24.87 8.01
CA GLY A 11 20.22 -24.85 6.56
C GLY A 11 19.10 -25.70 5.98
N LEU A 12 17.86 -25.25 6.12
CA LEU A 12 16.78 -25.74 5.29
C LEU A 12 16.88 -24.95 3.98
N THR A 13 17.85 -25.36 3.16
CA THR A 13 17.87 -25.10 1.73
C THR A 13 16.64 -25.82 1.16
N LEU A 14 15.46 -25.24 1.35
CA LEU A 14 14.33 -25.47 0.47
C LEU A 14 14.72 -24.84 -0.86
N ALA A 15 15.59 -25.55 -1.58
CA ALA A 15 15.62 -25.51 -3.02
C ALA A 15 14.27 -26.07 -3.47
N LEU A 16 13.23 -25.24 -3.38
CA LEU A 16 12.13 -25.34 -4.31
C LEU A 16 12.80 -25.11 -5.67
N PRO A 17 12.88 -26.12 -6.54
CA PRO A 17 13.14 -25.80 -7.92
C PRO A 17 11.94 -24.98 -8.36
N LEU A 18 12.07 -23.66 -8.35
CA LEU A 18 11.53 -22.88 -9.45
C LEU A 18 12.25 -23.41 -10.70
N SER A 19 11.82 -24.59 -11.14
CA SER A 19 12.01 -25.09 -12.47
C SER A 19 11.17 -24.16 -13.34
N CYS A 20 11.68 -22.95 -13.53
CA CYS A 20 11.47 -22.21 -14.74
C CYS A 20 12.26 -23.00 -15.78
N GLY A 21 11.65 -24.11 -16.23
CA GLY A 21 12.21 -25.01 -17.21
C GLY A 21 12.51 -24.22 -18.47
N GLY A 22 13.79 -23.95 -18.68
CA GLY A 22 14.32 -23.45 -19.93
C GLY A 22 13.94 -24.41 -21.04
N SER A 23 12.92 -24.04 -21.79
CA SER A 23 12.83 -24.38 -23.20
C SER A 23 13.41 -23.19 -23.93
N ASP A 24 14.58 -23.39 -24.54
CA ASP A 24 15.22 -22.46 -25.47
C ASP A 24 14.29 -22.22 -26.66
N SER A 25 13.30 -21.35 -26.47
CA SER A 25 12.48 -20.80 -27.52
C SER A 25 12.99 -19.40 -27.78
N ASP A 26 13.86 -19.31 -28.77
CA ASP A 26 14.38 -18.12 -29.43
C ASP A 26 13.23 -17.36 -30.13
N GLY A 27 12.24 -16.95 -29.34
CA GLY A 27 11.11 -16.14 -29.74
C GLY A 27 11.13 -14.91 -28.86
N GLY A 28 11.17 -13.72 -29.46
CA GLY A 28 11.13 -12.42 -28.80
C GLY A 28 9.87 -12.24 -27.95
N GLY A 29 9.82 -12.93 -26.81
CA GLY A 29 8.73 -12.94 -25.86
C GLY A 29 8.79 -11.65 -25.10
N LYS A 30 7.73 -10.86 -25.22
CA LYS A 30 7.47 -9.74 -24.31
C LYS A 30 7.54 -10.33 -22.90
N THR A 31 8.50 -9.89 -22.10
CA THR A 31 8.51 -10.18 -20.67
C THR A 31 7.15 -9.76 -20.12
N ALA A 32 6.37 -10.71 -19.60
CA ALA A 32 5.09 -10.39 -19.01
C ALA A 32 5.33 -9.34 -17.90
N GLU A 33 4.63 -8.22 -17.99
CA GLU A 33 4.69 -7.18 -16.96
C GLU A 33 4.10 -7.76 -15.67
N LEU A 34 4.85 -7.70 -14.58
CA LEU A 34 4.40 -8.18 -13.28
C LEU A 34 3.23 -7.31 -12.81
N THR A 35 2.21 -7.96 -12.23
CA THR A 35 1.15 -7.25 -11.52
C THR A 35 1.72 -6.50 -10.30
N PRO A 36 1.02 -5.47 -9.77
CA PRO A 36 1.46 -4.77 -8.56
C PRO A 36 1.72 -5.69 -7.36
N GLY A 37 0.87 -6.71 -7.18
CA GLY A 37 1.05 -7.71 -6.12
C GLY A 37 2.29 -8.57 -6.31
N GLU A 38 2.51 -9.10 -7.52
CA GLU A 38 3.73 -9.87 -7.84
C GLU A 38 4.99 -9.03 -7.67
N LYS A 39 4.95 -7.75 -8.06
CA LYS A 39 6.04 -6.81 -7.87
C LYS A 39 6.36 -6.58 -6.40
N LEU A 40 5.34 -6.41 -5.55
CA LEU A 40 5.53 -6.27 -4.10
C LEU A 40 6.14 -7.53 -3.49
N CYS A 41 5.57 -8.71 -3.79
CA CYS A 41 6.10 -9.97 -3.26
C CYS A 41 7.55 -10.20 -3.68
N LYS A 42 7.88 -9.88 -4.93
CA LYS A 42 9.26 -9.93 -5.41
C LYS A 42 10.16 -8.97 -4.63
N SER A 43 9.76 -7.71 -4.46
CA SER A 43 10.55 -6.72 -3.71
C SER A 43 10.78 -7.13 -2.25
N LEU A 44 9.77 -7.70 -1.59
CA LEU A 44 9.90 -8.22 -0.21
C LEU A 44 10.88 -9.40 -0.13
N GLN A 45 10.78 -10.34 -1.07
CA GLN A 45 11.68 -11.49 -1.13
C GLN A 45 13.13 -11.07 -1.43
N ASP A 46 13.31 -10.14 -2.37
CA ASP A 46 14.62 -9.59 -2.71
C ASP A 46 15.21 -8.85 -1.51
N TYR A 47 14.41 -8.07 -0.78
CA TYR A 47 14.83 -7.38 0.46
C TYR A 47 15.33 -8.38 1.51
N VAL A 48 14.54 -9.40 1.85
CA VAL A 48 14.92 -10.44 2.82
C VAL A 48 16.22 -11.16 2.41
N THR A 49 16.38 -11.44 1.13
CA THR A 49 17.55 -12.13 0.59
C THR A 49 18.81 -11.25 0.66
N GLN A 50 18.70 -9.97 0.33
CA GLN A 50 19.83 -9.03 0.31
C GLN A 50 20.26 -8.65 1.73
N CYS A 51 19.31 -8.48 2.63
CA CYS A 51 19.56 -7.98 3.97
C CYS A 51 20.13 -9.02 4.95
N GLY A 52 19.96 -10.32 4.67
CA GLY A 52 20.57 -11.43 5.43
C GLY A 52 20.11 -11.57 6.89
N ALA A 53 19.32 -10.63 7.41
CA ALA A 53 18.82 -10.56 8.78
C ALA A 53 17.32 -10.24 8.81
N ALA A 54 16.52 -10.98 8.03
CA ALA A 54 15.07 -10.88 8.09
C ALA A 54 14.56 -11.13 9.51
N THR A 55 13.71 -10.23 9.98
CA THR A 55 12.96 -10.45 11.21
C THR A 55 11.94 -11.59 11.01
N PRO A 56 11.39 -12.15 12.10
CA PRO A 56 10.26 -13.07 11.99
C PRO A 56 9.07 -12.45 11.23
N CYS A 57 8.91 -11.13 11.33
CA CYS A 57 7.92 -10.38 10.57
C CYS A 57 8.14 -10.45 9.07
N ASP A 58 9.36 -10.12 8.64
CA ASP A 58 9.70 -10.04 7.22
C ASP A 58 9.56 -11.43 6.58
N THR A 59 9.92 -12.47 7.33
CA THR A 59 9.75 -13.86 6.89
C THR A 59 8.27 -14.21 6.74
N ALA A 60 7.43 -13.87 7.72
CA ALA A 60 6.00 -14.16 7.68
C ALA A 60 5.32 -13.40 6.54
N LEU A 61 5.67 -12.12 6.33
CA LEU A 61 5.15 -11.31 5.25
C LEU A 61 5.53 -11.86 3.86
N VAL A 62 6.77 -12.33 3.69
CA VAL A 62 7.20 -12.97 2.43
C VAL A 62 6.47 -14.30 2.20
N GLN A 63 6.27 -15.11 3.26
CA GLN A 63 5.58 -16.40 3.16
C GLN A 63 4.11 -16.24 2.78
N ASP A 64 3.43 -15.26 3.37
CA ASP A 64 2.00 -15.03 3.17
C ASP A 64 1.71 -14.00 2.08
N CYS A 65 2.73 -13.58 1.32
CA CYS A 65 2.60 -12.42 0.44
C CYS A 65 1.47 -12.55 -0.58
N SER A 66 1.32 -13.72 -1.21
CA SER A 66 0.26 -13.94 -2.20
C SER A 66 -1.15 -13.80 -1.62
N SER A 67 -1.35 -14.13 -0.34
CA SER A 67 -2.63 -13.98 0.35
C SER A 67 -2.89 -12.53 0.76
N ILE A 68 -1.83 -11.79 1.06
CA ILE A 68 -1.92 -10.39 1.52
C ILE A 68 -2.14 -9.43 0.36
N VAL A 69 -1.47 -9.63 -0.77
CA VAL A 69 -1.56 -8.69 -1.92
C VAL A 69 -2.96 -8.57 -2.50
N ASP A 70 -3.79 -9.62 -2.39
CA ASP A 70 -5.19 -9.58 -2.82
C ASP A 70 -6.07 -8.70 -1.90
N LEU A 71 -5.62 -8.47 -0.67
CA LEU A 71 -6.31 -7.61 0.30
C LEU A 71 -5.86 -6.16 0.23
N LEU A 72 -4.75 -5.87 -0.44
CA LEU A 72 -4.16 -4.54 -0.49
C LEU A 72 -4.60 -3.79 -1.75
N SER A 73 -4.64 -2.47 -1.66
CA SER A 73 -4.89 -1.60 -2.81
C SER A 73 -3.62 -1.49 -3.68
N GLU A 74 -3.81 -1.43 -5.01
CA GLU A 74 -2.71 -1.20 -5.95
C GLU A 74 -1.83 0.03 -5.65
N PRO A 75 -2.38 1.23 -5.31
CA PRO A 75 -1.53 2.38 -4.97
C PRO A 75 -0.65 2.12 -3.74
N PHE A 76 -1.16 1.39 -2.75
CA PHE A 76 -0.36 1.00 -1.58
C PHE A 76 0.76 0.06 -1.99
N MET A 77 0.46 -1.03 -2.71
CA MET A 77 1.46 -2.00 -3.14
C MET A 77 2.56 -1.37 -4.00
N ASN A 78 2.18 -0.47 -4.90
CA ASN A 78 3.13 0.26 -5.73
C ASN A 78 4.02 1.18 -4.90
N GLY A 79 3.46 1.95 -3.96
CA GLY A 79 4.22 2.85 -3.09
C GLY A 79 5.23 2.11 -2.21
N VAL A 80 4.81 0.99 -1.61
CA VAL A 80 5.68 0.14 -0.78
C VAL A 80 6.80 -0.47 -1.62
N SER A 81 6.47 -1.06 -2.78
CA SER A 81 7.45 -1.65 -3.68
C SER A 81 8.48 -0.62 -4.14
N GLU A 82 8.04 0.58 -4.51
CA GLU A 82 8.94 1.63 -4.96
C GLU A 82 9.89 2.07 -3.84
N CYS A 83 9.39 2.29 -2.63
CA CYS A 83 10.22 2.62 -1.47
C CYS A 83 11.29 1.55 -1.19
N ILE A 84 10.90 0.26 -1.20
CA ILE A 84 11.84 -0.86 -0.97
C ILE A 84 12.92 -0.87 -2.06
N ASN A 85 12.51 -0.73 -3.32
CA ASN A 85 13.45 -0.76 -4.46
C ASN A 85 14.40 0.45 -4.51
N ARG A 86 14.00 1.60 -3.93
CA ARG A 86 14.90 2.76 -3.76
C ARG A 86 15.87 2.60 -2.58
N GLY A 87 15.66 1.59 -1.72
CA GLY A 87 16.46 1.39 -0.50
C GLY A 87 16.22 2.48 0.55
N GLU A 88 15.06 3.15 0.53
CA GLU A 88 14.75 4.31 1.37
C GLU A 88 14.31 3.94 2.80
N GLY A 89 15.02 3.00 3.41
CA GLY A 89 14.81 2.59 4.81
C GLY A 89 14.45 1.12 4.98
N SER A 90 13.91 0.80 6.16
CA SER A 90 13.45 -0.55 6.47
C SER A 90 12.13 -0.87 5.76
N MET A 91 11.81 -2.15 5.65
CA MET A 91 10.52 -2.61 5.12
C MET A 91 9.34 -1.94 5.84
N THR A 92 9.41 -1.80 7.17
CA THR A 92 8.42 -1.07 7.98
C THR A 92 8.32 0.40 7.61
N ALA A 93 9.45 1.08 7.41
CA ALA A 93 9.44 2.47 6.98
C ALA A 93 8.76 2.63 5.61
N CYS A 94 8.98 1.67 4.70
CA CYS A 94 8.34 1.65 3.39
C CYS A 94 6.85 1.33 3.44
N LEU A 95 6.42 0.43 4.33
CA LEU A 95 5.00 0.19 4.59
C LEU A 95 4.32 1.48 5.07
N THR A 96 4.92 2.17 6.04
CA THR A 96 4.41 3.46 6.55
C THR A 96 4.39 4.55 5.48
N ALA A 97 5.44 4.64 4.67
CA ALA A 97 5.50 5.59 3.55
C ALA A 97 4.40 5.33 2.51
N GLY A 98 4.02 4.06 2.31
CA GLY A 98 2.92 3.66 1.45
C GLY A 98 1.59 4.31 1.81
N PHE A 99 1.32 4.59 3.09
CA PHE A 99 0.09 5.26 3.54
C PHE A 99 0.01 6.71 3.07
N GLY A 100 1.14 7.41 2.98
CA GLY A 100 1.17 8.84 2.65
C GLY A 100 0.71 9.15 1.22
N ALA A 101 0.70 8.14 0.34
CA ALA A 101 0.27 8.26 -1.05
C ALA A 101 -1.20 7.86 -1.28
N LEU A 102 -1.91 7.42 -0.24
CA LEU A 102 -3.26 6.87 -0.40
C LEU A 102 -4.32 7.96 -0.39
N THR A 103 -5.24 7.86 -1.34
CA THR A 103 -6.47 8.63 -1.39
C THR A 103 -7.67 7.71 -1.15
N PRO A 104 -8.68 8.15 -0.38
CA PRO A 104 -9.90 7.37 -0.24
C PRO A 104 -10.56 7.11 -1.60
N THR A 105 -10.92 5.86 -1.86
CA THR A 105 -11.75 5.46 -3.02
C THR A 105 -13.24 5.59 -2.69
N ASN A 106 -14.12 5.26 -3.64
CA ASN A 106 -15.57 5.22 -3.41
C ASN A 106 -15.99 4.19 -2.35
N ALA A 107 -15.28 3.06 -2.24
CA ALA A 107 -15.56 2.07 -1.19
C ALA A 107 -15.23 2.64 0.20
N HIS A 108 -14.11 3.36 0.31
CA HIS A 108 -13.68 4.02 1.55
C HIS A 108 -14.65 5.11 1.99
N THR A 109 -15.11 5.95 1.06
CA THR A 109 -16.12 6.97 1.38
C THR A 109 -17.47 6.34 1.72
N GLY A 110 -17.86 5.25 1.06
CA GLY A 110 -19.05 4.47 1.41
C GLY A 110 -19.01 3.86 2.81
N LEU A 111 -17.84 3.33 3.21
CA LEU A 111 -17.60 2.87 4.58
C LEU A 111 -17.75 4.01 5.59
N ALA A 112 -17.12 5.15 5.34
CA ALA A 112 -17.22 6.31 6.22
C ALA A 112 -18.67 6.79 6.37
N ALA A 113 -19.42 6.87 5.27
CA ALA A 113 -20.84 7.23 5.29
C ALA A 113 -21.68 6.24 6.11
N SER A 114 -21.47 4.93 5.90
CA SER A 114 -22.18 3.87 6.64
C SER A 114 -21.87 3.93 8.13
N PHE A 115 -20.58 4.04 8.49
CA PHE A 115 -20.15 4.18 9.87
C PHE A 115 -20.73 5.46 10.51
N CYS A 116 -20.70 6.58 9.80
CA CYS A 116 -21.21 7.84 10.34
C CYS A 116 -22.73 7.83 10.53
N SER A 117 -23.48 7.22 9.60
CA SER A 117 -24.93 7.02 9.72
C SER A 117 -25.29 6.10 10.88
N GLU A 118 -24.73 4.89 10.88
CA GLU A 118 -25.20 3.80 11.74
C GLU A 118 -24.49 3.79 13.10
N CYS A 119 -23.19 4.07 13.13
CA CYS A 119 -22.35 3.95 14.32
C CYS A 119 -22.19 5.28 15.07
N ALA A 120 -22.11 6.39 14.34
CA ALA A 120 -21.96 7.73 14.92
C ALA A 120 -23.27 8.52 14.98
N PHE A 121 -24.42 7.88 14.74
CA PHE A 121 -25.76 8.47 14.80
C PHE A 121 -25.91 9.75 13.95
N GLY A 122 -25.27 9.78 12.78
CA GLY A 122 -25.33 10.91 11.85
C GLY A 122 -24.64 12.18 12.37
N ALA A 123 -23.59 12.05 13.20
CA ALA A 123 -22.84 13.18 13.73
C ALA A 123 -22.39 14.16 12.59
N PRO A 124 -22.75 15.45 12.66
CA PRO A 124 -22.39 16.42 11.62
C PRO A 124 -20.87 16.50 11.41
N GLY A 125 -20.44 16.41 10.14
CA GLY A 125 -19.02 16.46 9.77
C GLY A 125 -18.26 15.14 9.99
N CYS A 126 -18.92 14.07 10.44
CA CYS A 126 -18.27 12.77 10.69
C CYS A 126 -17.54 12.23 9.46
N GLU A 127 -18.16 12.24 8.28
CA GLU A 127 -17.52 11.70 7.05
C GLU A 127 -16.25 12.48 6.68
N GLY A 128 -16.29 13.81 6.80
CA GLY A 128 -15.11 14.66 6.56
C GLY A 128 -14.01 14.43 7.60
N ALA A 129 -14.38 14.17 8.84
CA ALA A 129 -13.46 13.87 9.93
C ALA A 129 -12.89 12.44 9.88
N PHE A 130 -13.53 11.53 9.15
CA PHE A 130 -13.15 10.11 9.12
C PHE A 130 -11.77 9.87 8.49
N PHE A 131 -11.41 10.68 7.48
CA PHE A 131 -10.09 10.63 6.84
C PHE A 131 -9.25 11.91 7.08
N SER A 132 -9.80 12.92 7.77
CA SER A 132 -9.07 14.16 8.07
C SER A 132 -8.13 13.98 9.26
N GLU A 133 -6.99 14.65 9.24
CA GLU A 133 -6.07 14.70 10.39
C GLU A 133 -6.58 15.56 11.55
N ASP A 134 -7.66 16.33 11.34
CA ASP A 134 -8.24 17.23 12.33
C ASP A 134 -8.93 16.51 13.49
N ASN A 135 -9.26 15.23 13.34
CA ASN A 135 -9.91 14.43 14.37
C ASN A 135 -9.17 13.10 14.58
N PRO A 136 -8.21 13.04 15.51
CA PRO A 136 -7.32 11.89 15.64
C PRO A 136 -8.07 10.58 15.93
N ASP A 137 -9.17 10.63 16.68
CA ASP A 137 -9.88 9.42 17.10
C ASP A 137 -10.57 8.73 15.91
N THR A 138 -11.22 9.49 15.02
CA THR A 138 -11.86 8.93 13.81
C THR A 138 -10.87 8.74 12.68
N ALA A 139 -9.86 9.61 12.56
CA ALA A 139 -8.84 9.54 11.54
C ALA A 139 -8.03 8.25 11.59
N ILE A 140 -7.76 7.73 12.79
CA ILE A 140 -7.02 6.47 12.96
C ILE A 140 -7.76 5.32 12.26
N LEU A 141 -9.09 5.24 12.40
CA LEU A 141 -9.89 4.20 11.75
C LEU A 141 -9.88 4.35 10.23
N GLY A 142 -10.09 5.57 9.73
CA GLY A 142 -10.06 5.84 8.29
C GLY A 142 -8.70 5.56 7.68
N LYS A 143 -7.61 6.03 8.29
CA LYS A 143 -6.25 5.80 7.79
C LYS A 143 -5.84 4.33 7.85
N ALA A 144 -6.27 3.60 8.88
CA ALA A 144 -5.98 2.18 9.00
C ALA A 144 -6.62 1.34 7.90
N ILE A 145 -7.75 1.79 7.32
CA ILE A 145 -8.44 1.04 6.28
C ILE A 145 -7.97 1.37 4.84
N LEU A 146 -7.39 2.56 4.61
CA LEU A 146 -6.89 2.99 3.29
C LEU A 146 -6.00 2.00 2.51
N PRO A 147 -5.08 1.23 3.13
CA PRO A 147 -4.24 0.32 2.37
C PRO A 147 -4.99 -0.89 1.81
N PHE A 148 -6.24 -1.12 2.22
CA PHE A 148 -7.00 -2.29 1.79
C PHE A 148 -7.73 -2.06 0.46
N SER A 149 -8.01 -3.16 -0.23
CA SER A 149 -8.73 -3.17 -1.50
C SER A 149 -10.20 -2.82 -1.30
N ASP A 150 -10.82 -2.25 -2.34
CA ASP A 150 -12.23 -1.84 -2.32
C ASP A 150 -13.19 -3.00 -1.98
N SER A 151 -12.84 -4.24 -2.36
CA SER A 151 -13.63 -5.43 -2.05
C SER A 151 -13.65 -5.74 -0.55
N LEU A 152 -12.48 -5.72 0.11
CA LEU A 152 -12.37 -5.91 1.55
C LEU A 152 -13.02 -4.77 2.32
N VAL A 153 -12.81 -3.52 1.89
CA VAL A 153 -13.43 -2.33 2.50
C VAL A 153 -14.96 -2.41 2.45
N SER A 154 -15.52 -2.86 1.33
CA SER A 154 -16.97 -3.05 1.17
C SER A 154 -17.52 -4.14 2.09
N GLU A 155 -16.78 -5.23 2.28
CA GLU A 155 -17.12 -6.30 3.22
C GLU A 155 -17.10 -5.81 4.67
N VAL A 156 -16.04 -5.09 5.06
CA VAL A 156 -15.95 -4.44 6.37
C VAL A 156 -17.11 -3.45 6.59
N SER A 157 -17.47 -2.67 5.58
CA SER A 157 -18.61 -1.76 5.68
C SER A 157 -19.92 -2.51 5.92
N THR A 158 -20.11 -3.64 5.28
CA THR A 158 -21.35 -4.43 5.39
C THR A 158 -21.45 -5.10 6.76
N ASP A 159 -20.36 -5.73 7.19
CA ASP A 159 -20.36 -6.59 8.37
C ASP A 159 -20.08 -5.83 9.67
N CYS A 160 -19.34 -4.72 9.61
CA CYS A 160 -18.82 -4.03 10.79
C CYS A 160 -19.34 -2.62 10.99
N ALA A 161 -19.80 -1.93 9.94
CA ALA A 161 -20.31 -0.56 10.04
C ALA A 161 -21.85 -0.50 10.16
N THR A 162 -22.48 -1.59 10.62
CA THR A 162 -23.94 -1.69 10.77
C THR A 162 -24.33 -2.14 12.17
N GLY A 163 -25.50 -1.69 12.65
CA GLY A 163 -26.11 -2.14 13.90
C GLY A 163 -25.84 -1.28 15.13
N LEU A 164 -26.69 -1.43 16.16
CA LEU A 164 -26.58 -0.67 17.40
C LEU A 164 -25.30 -1.04 18.14
N GLY A 165 -24.42 -0.06 18.34
CA GLY A 165 -23.15 -0.24 19.06
C GLY A 165 -21.95 -0.55 18.17
N CYS A 166 -22.10 -0.51 16.84
CA CYS A 166 -20.98 -0.78 15.92
C CYS A 166 -19.76 0.12 16.19
N ALA A 167 -19.92 1.36 16.66
CA ALA A 167 -18.79 2.22 17.03
C ALA A 167 -17.84 1.58 18.06
N GLY A 168 -18.38 0.82 19.03
CA GLY A 168 -17.59 0.18 20.08
C GLY A 168 -16.93 -1.13 19.64
N SER A 169 -17.50 -1.81 18.64
CA SER A 169 -17.02 -3.11 18.15
C SER A 169 -16.36 -3.05 16.78
N PHE A 170 -16.37 -1.89 16.12
CA PHE A 170 -15.93 -1.73 14.72
C PHE A 170 -14.53 -2.28 14.52
N LEU A 171 -13.57 -1.88 15.36
CA LEU A 171 -12.18 -2.33 15.22
C LEU A 171 -12.03 -3.85 15.39
N SER A 172 -12.65 -4.43 16.41
CA SER A 172 -12.62 -5.89 16.63
C SER A 172 -13.34 -6.66 15.51
N CYS A 173 -14.42 -6.11 14.96
CA CYS A 173 -15.11 -6.70 13.83
C CYS A 173 -14.26 -6.65 12.56
N THR A 174 -13.67 -5.50 12.25
CA THR A 174 -12.77 -5.31 11.10
C THR A 174 -11.58 -6.26 11.19
N GLN A 175 -10.97 -6.40 12.37
CA GLN A 175 -9.93 -7.40 12.62
C GLN A 175 -10.44 -8.82 12.33
N GLY A 176 -11.66 -9.16 12.75
CA GLY A 176 -12.29 -10.45 12.46
C GLY A 176 -12.54 -10.72 10.98
N VAL A 177 -12.99 -9.72 10.21
CA VAL A 177 -13.18 -9.83 8.76
C VAL A 177 -11.85 -10.02 8.04
N ILE A 178 -10.83 -9.23 8.40
CA ILE A 178 -9.49 -9.34 7.82
C ILE A 178 -8.87 -10.72 8.14
N ALA A 179 -8.98 -11.17 9.40
CA ALA A 179 -8.45 -12.45 9.83
C ALA A 179 -9.13 -13.64 9.13
N GLN A 180 -10.44 -13.55 8.86
CA GLN A 180 -11.16 -14.57 8.09
C GLN A 180 -10.68 -14.66 6.64
N ARG A 181 -10.15 -13.56 6.09
CA ARG A 181 -9.89 -13.47 4.66
C ARG A 181 -8.55 -14.00 4.21
N ALA A 182 -7.45 -13.80 4.95
CA ALA A 182 -6.18 -14.22 4.33
C ALA A 182 -4.91 -14.26 5.18
N ILE A 183 -4.93 -13.93 6.47
CA ILE A 183 -3.67 -13.70 7.16
C ILE A 183 -3.55 -14.59 8.40
N PRO A 184 -2.55 -15.49 8.47
CA PRO A 184 -2.18 -16.16 9.71
C PRO A 184 -2.01 -15.12 10.83
N GLU A 185 -2.49 -15.42 12.04
CA GLU A 185 -2.45 -14.47 13.17
C GLU A 185 -1.06 -13.88 13.40
N SER A 186 0.00 -14.62 13.09
CA SER A 186 1.39 -14.17 13.16
C SER A 186 1.68 -12.95 12.28
N THR A 187 1.12 -12.91 11.08
CA THR A 187 1.39 -11.85 10.10
C THR A 187 0.51 -10.63 10.37
N VAL A 188 -0.74 -10.84 10.84
CA VAL A 188 -1.60 -9.74 11.33
C VAL A 188 -0.97 -9.06 12.53
N GLN A 189 -0.57 -9.84 13.54
CA GLN A 189 0.06 -9.31 14.73
C GLN A 189 1.29 -8.50 14.35
N CYS A 190 2.08 -9.00 13.40
CA CYS A 190 3.25 -8.26 12.98
C CYS A 190 2.92 -6.95 12.28
N LEU A 191 1.95 -6.93 11.37
CA LEU A 191 1.52 -5.71 10.69
C LEU A 191 1.02 -4.68 11.72
N VAL A 192 0.21 -5.12 12.69
CA VAL A 192 -0.32 -4.27 13.76
C VAL A 192 0.79 -3.74 14.66
N ASP A 193 1.73 -4.58 15.09
CA ASP A 193 2.86 -4.16 15.92
C ASP A 193 3.74 -3.12 15.21
N ASN A 194 3.96 -3.30 13.90
CA ASN A 194 4.70 -2.34 13.08
C ASN A 194 3.94 -1.01 12.90
N LEU A 195 2.63 -1.06 12.65
CA LEU A 195 1.80 0.12 12.46
C LEU A 195 1.62 0.92 13.76
N THR A 196 1.49 0.24 14.89
CA THR A 196 1.32 0.87 16.20
C THR A 196 2.64 1.30 16.85
N GLY A 197 3.79 1.00 16.21
CA GLY A 197 5.11 1.23 16.77
C GLY A 197 5.39 0.38 18.02
N GLN A 198 4.61 -0.69 18.24
CA GLN A 198 4.79 -1.64 19.33
C GLN A 198 5.73 -2.80 18.96
N ALA A 199 6.22 -2.83 17.72
CA ALA A 199 7.22 -3.78 17.30
C ALA A 199 8.42 -3.74 18.27
N PRO A 200 8.84 -4.90 18.82
CA PRO A 200 9.96 -4.95 19.74
C PRO A 200 11.20 -4.35 19.04
N PRO A 201 12.02 -3.54 19.75
CA PRO A 201 13.19 -2.95 19.15
C PRO A 201 14.09 -4.06 18.59
N PRO A 202 14.71 -3.84 17.41
CA PRO A 202 15.61 -4.83 16.86
C PRO A 202 16.73 -5.14 17.88
N PRO A 203 17.19 -6.39 17.96
CA PRO A 203 18.33 -6.78 18.77
C PRO A 203 19.50 -5.80 18.58
N ALA A 204 20.12 -5.36 19.68
CA ALA A 204 21.26 -4.45 19.63
C ALA A 204 22.37 -5.02 18.71
N GLY A 205 22.75 -4.26 17.69
CA GLY A 205 23.76 -4.65 16.70
C GLY A 205 23.19 -5.21 15.38
N GLN A 206 21.87 -5.29 15.21
CA GLN A 206 21.29 -5.37 13.87
C GLN A 206 21.23 -3.96 13.27
N GLU A 207 22.17 -3.65 12.39
CA GLU A 207 22.03 -2.48 11.52
C GLU A 207 20.77 -2.68 10.67
N THR A 208 19.86 -1.69 10.69
CA THR A 208 18.74 -1.67 9.75
C THR A 208 19.32 -1.81 8.37
N CYS A 209 18.93 -2.86 7.64
CA CYS A 209 19.42 -3.09 6.30
C CYS A 209 19.06 -1.89 5.43
N VAL A 210 20.05 -1.05 5.19
CA VAL A 210 20.05 -0.10 4.10
C VAL A 210 20.59 -0.91 2.94
N VAL A 211 19.70 -1.30 2.03
CA VAL A 211 20.16 -1.77 0.72
C VAL A 211 20.89 -0.58 0.15
N GLU A 212 22.23 -0.58 0.23
CA GLU A 212 23.05 0.39 -0.48
C GLU A 212 22.70 0.19 -1.95
N GLY A 213 21.75 1.02 -2.43
CA GLY A 213 21.31 0.98 -3.80
C GLY A 213 22.57 1.04 -4.63
N SER A 214 22.90 -0.07 -5.28
CA SER A 214 24.08 -0.18 -6.13
C SER A 214 23.87 0.87 -7.20
N GLY A 215 24.44 2.06 -6.99
CA GLY A 215 24.19 3.23 -7.79
C GLY A 215 24.36 2.81 -9.22
N GLY A 216 23.23 2.71 -9.93
CA GLY A 216 23.23 2.22 -11.29
C GLY A 216 24.23 3.07 -12.03
N ALA A 217 25.30 2.46 -12.50
CA ALA A 217 26.23 3.06 -13.43
C ALA A 217 25.49 3.23 -14.77
N GLY A 218 24.51 4.13 -14.79
CA GLY A 218 23.91 4.69 -15.98
C GLY A 218 24.91 5.62 -16.62
N GLY A 219 25.98 5.05 -17.16
CA GLY A 219 26.84 5.71 -18.11
C GLY A 219 26.04 6.02 -19.37
N MET A 220 25.44 7.21 -19.43
CA MET A 220 25.01 7.84 -20.68
C MET A 220 26.26 8.26 -21.46
N GLY A 221 26.94 7.28 -22.05
CA GLY A 221 27.92 7.48 -23.12
C GLY A 221 27.17 7.67 -24.44
N GLY A 222 26.71 8.89 -24.71
CA GLY A 222 26.05 9.27 -25.94
C GLY A 222 26.67 10.53 -26.54
N THR A 223 27.89 10.42 -27.05
CA THR A 223 28.56 11.47 -27.83
C THR A 223 28.43 11.14 -29.33
N GLY A 224 27.86 12.07 -30.11
CA GLY A 224 28.20 12.22 -31.53
C GLY A 224 27.04 12.17 -32.53
N GLY A 225 26.69 13.33 -33.12
CA GLY A 225 25.83 13.41 -34.30
C GLY A 225 25.34 14.82 -34.65
N ASN A 226 26.25 15.70 -35.06
CA ASN A 226 25.96 17.02 -35.60
C ASN A 226 25.69 16.93 -37.12
N ALA A 227 24.54 17.39 -37.62
CA ALA A 227 24.34 18.10 -38.90
C ALA A 227 22.85 18.15 -39.29
N GLY A 228 22.32 19.35 -39.56
CA GLY A 228 21.04 19.49 -40.26
C GLY A 228 20.33 20.82 -40.08
N SER A 229 20.86 21.88 -40.68
CA SER A 229 20.12 23.13 -40.90
C SER A 229 18.89 22.87 -41.77
N GLY A 230 17.70 23.19 -41.25
CA GLY A 230 16.42 23.09 -41.96
C GLY A 230 15.51 24.26 -41.59
N ASN A 231 15.57 25.30 -42.41
CA ASN A 231 14.75 26.49 -42.37
C ASN A 231 13.31 26.15 -42.79
N ALA A 232 12.30 26.46 -41.98
CA ALA A 232 10.91 26.54 -42.46
C ALA A 232 10.08 27.47 -41.56
N SER A 233 9.90 28.68 -42.05
CA SER A 233 8.90 29.65 -41.62
C SER A 233 7.49 29.02 -41.69
N GLY A 234 6.72 29.17 -40.61
CA GLY A 234 5.32 28.76 -40.54
C GLY A 234 4.54 29.72 -39.67
N THR A 235 4.01 30.76 -40.31
CA THR A 235 3.10 31.77 -39.76
C THR A 235 1.67 31.21 -39.70
N GLY A 236 0.92 31.53 -38.64
CA GLY A 236 -0.53 31.34 -38.52
C GLY A 236 -0.89 30.36 -37.40
N GLY A 237 -1.78 30.63 -36.46
CA GLY A 237 -2.80 31.67 -36.39
C GLY A 237 -4.06 31.05 -35.77
N ASN A 238 -4.56 31.69 -34.71
CA ASN A 238 -5.98 31.74 -34.33
C ASN A 238 -6.60 30.61 -33.48
N SER A 239 -7.55 31.07 -32.64
CA SER A 239 -8.63 30.36 -31.90
C SER A 239 -8.27 29.98 -30.45
N GLY A 240 -8.93 30.46 -29.40
CA GLY A 240 -10.09 31.33 -29.31
C GLY A 240 -10.50 31.43 -27.84
N SER A 241 -10.68 32.67 -27.35
CA SER A 241 -11.36 32.96 -26.10
C SER A 241 -12.85 32.68 -26.22
N GLY A 242 -13.45 32.01 -25.25
CA GLY A 242 -14.89 31.70 -25.25
C GLY A 242 -15.43 31.36 -23.86
N ASN A 243 -15.94 32.40 -23.20
CA ASN A 243 -16.99 32.46 -22.15
C ASN A 243 -17.77 31.20 -21.76
N ALA A 244 -18.10 31.07 -20.47
CA ALA A 244 -19.48 31.23 -19.98
C ALA A 244 -19.54 31.23 -18.44
N GLY A 245 -19.70 32.42 -17.85
CA GLY A 245 -20.24 32.57 -16.50
C GLY A 245 -21.75 32.34 -16.53
N GLY A 246 -22.25 31.49 -15.63
CA GLY A 246 -23.67 31.23 -15.43
C GLY A 246 -24.07 31.58 -14.00
N THR A 247 -24.61 32.78 -13.83
CA THR A 247 -25.36 33.22 -12.65
C THR A 247 -26.86 32.94 -12.85
N GLY A 248 -27.47 32.21 -11.91
CA GLY A 248 -28.91 32.17 -11.62
C GLY A 248 -29.04 31.65 -10.19
N GLY A 249 -29.60 32.35 -9.19
CA GLY A 249 -30.94 32.97 -9.13
C GLY A 249 -32.01 31.87 -8.97
N ASN A 250 -33.01 31.90 -8.11
CA ASN A 250 -33.44 32.75 -7.00
C ASN A 250 -34.57 31.95 -6.28
N ALA A 251 -34.78 32.24 -5.00
CA ALA A 251 -35.98 32.06 -4.16
C ALA A 251 -37.10 31.08 -4.60
N GLY A 252 -37.35 30.06 -3.77
CA GLY A 252 -38.60 29.30 -3.71
C GLY A 252 -39.06 29.16 -2.25
N ALA A 253 -40.23 29.73 -1.97
CA ALA A 253 -40.82 29.90 -0.64
C ALA A 253 -41.71 28.71 -0.22
N SER A 254 -41.91 28.60 1.10
CA SER A 254 -43.15 28.24 1.81
C SER A 254 -43.88 26.92 1.54
N GLY A 255 -43.91 26.08 2.58
CA GLY A 255 -45.00 25.17 2.97
C GLY A 255 -44.64 24.64 4.37
N GLY A 256 -45.43 24.77 5.44
CA GLY A 256 -46.88 24.70 5.55
C GLY A 256 -47.22 23.34 6.15
N GLY A 257 -47.18 23.24 7.49
CA GLY A 257 -47.48 22.06 8.30
C GLY A 257 -47.06 22.27 9.75
#